data_AF-A0AB37AMC9-F1
#
_entry.id   AF-A0AB37AMC9-F1
#
_cell.length_a   1.000
_cell.length_b   1.000
_cell.length_c   1.000
_cell.angle_alpha   90.00
_cell.angle_beta   90.00
_cell.angle_gamma   90.00
#
_symmetry.space_group_name_H-M   'P 1'
#
loop_
_entity.id
_entity.type
_entity.pdbx_description
1 polymer ?
#
loop_
_entity_poly.entity_id
_entity_poly.type
_entity_poly.pdbx_seq_one_letter_code
_entity_poly.pdbx_strand_id
1 'polypeptide(L)'
;LFAGKGKVEIQAQSDNVEVTAQKAVKVVSATDRIEIAADQGILLTSGGAYIRIKDGNVEVHAPGKVDIKGASHTFAGPASMQYALPALPTSKHAAAMQYLYHDDEPVQGAKYVATLPDGSTREGVLDSHGRMRLDDVPAGAIKVELGPDARAYARKDTTANPDYKGERLSDADIDSIINKHGGA
;
A
#
# COMPACT_ATOMS: atom_id res chain seq x y z
N LEU A 1 -24.94 21.74 -2.86
CA LEU A 1 -23.84 22.26 -2.02
C LEU A 1 -23.69 23.74 -2.31
N PHE A 2 -23.80 24.60 -1.31
CA PHE A 2 -23.63 26.04 -1.45
C PHE A 2 -22.80 26.55 -0.27
N ALA A 3 -21.80 27.38 -0.52
CA ALA A 3 -21.03 28.07 0.51
C ALA A 3 -21.21 29.58 0.32
N GLY A 4 -21.69 30.28 1.36
CA GLY A 4 -21.86 31.74 1.31
C GLY A 4 -20.54 32.51 1.37
N LYS A 5 -19.51 31.92 1.99
CA LYS A 5 -18.13 32.41 2.07
C LYS A 5 -17.18 31.21 2.25
N GLY A 6 -15.92 31.34 1.81
CA GLY A 6 -14.89 30.32 1.97
C GLY A 6 -14.73 29.39 0.76
N LYS A 7 -13.63 28.62 0.73
CA LYS A 7 -13.30 27.67 -0.33
C LYS A 7 -14.20 26.45 -0.24
N VAL A 8 -14.75 26.01 -1.38
CA VAL A 8 -15.33 24.68 -1.53
C VAL A 8 -14.34 23.83 -2.31
N GLU A 9 -14.01 22.66 -1.76
CA GLU A 9 -13.08 21.72 -2.34
C GLU A 9 -13.70 20.34 -2.38
N ILE A 10 -13.66 19.70 -3.55
CA ILE A 10 -14.14 18.34 -3.79
C ILE A 10 -12.93 17.55 -4.28
N GLN A 11 -12.60 16.47 -3.57
CA GLN A 11 -11.48 15.59 -3.91
C GLN A 11 -11.90 14.14 -3.72
N ALA A 12 -11.49 13.27 -4.64
CA ALA A 12 -11.46 11.82 -4.46
C ALA A 12 -9.99 11.38 -4.56
N GLN A 13 -9.45 10.83 -3.48
CA GLN A 13 -8.00 10.58 -3.36
C GLN A 13 -7.58 9.20 -3.88
N SER A 14 -8.52 8.25 -3.92
CA SER A 14 -8.29 6.87 -4.34
C SER A 14 -9.34 6.38 -5.35
N ASP A 15 -10.22 7.26 -5.81
CA ASP A 15 -11.33 6.91 -6.70
C ASP A 15 -11.73 8.10 -7.59
N ASN A 16 -12.74 7.92 -8.44
CA ASN A 16 -13.21 8.91 -9.39
C ASN A 16 -14.13 9.98 -8.77
N VAL A 17 -14.13 11.17 -9.38
CA VAL A 17 -15.22 12.14 -9.26
C VAL A 17 -15.99 12.16 -10.57
N GLU A 18 -17.25 11.76 -10.56
CA GLU A 18 -18.15 11.80 -11.72
C GLU A 18 -19.24 12.86 -11.53
N VAL A 19 -19.44 13.73 -12.53
CA VAL A 19 -20.49 14.75 -12.54
C VAL A 19 -21.33 14.60 -13.81
N THR A 20 -22.50 13.98 -13.67
CA THR A 20 -23.41 13.68 -14.78
C THR A 20 -24.73 14.44 -14.62
N ALA A 21 -25.23 15.04 -15.70
CA ALA A 21 -26.50 15.77 -15.70
C ALA A 21 -27.33 15.44 -16.95
N GLN A 22 -28.65 15.29 -16.79
CA GLN A 22 -29.57 15.07 -17.92
C GLN A 22 -29.64 16.27 -18.87
N LYS A 23 -29.38 17.48 -18.35
CA LYS A 23 -29.42 18.73 -19.11
C LYS A 23 -28.00 19.28 -19.29
N ALA A 24 -27.68 20.37 -18.61
CA ALA A 24 -26.42 21.07 -18.77
C ALA A 24 -25.59 21.02 -17.49
N VAL A 25 -24.29 20.81 -17.65
CA VAL A 25 -23.27 21.15 -16.65
C VAL A 25 -22.65 22.49 -17.06
N LYS A 26 -22.57 23.45 -16.14
CA LYS A 26 -21.94 24.75 -16.36
C LYS A 26 -20.79 24.94 -15.37
N VAL A 27 -19.59 25.17 -15.89
CA VAL A 27 -18.41 25.54 -15.10
C VAL A 27 -18.09 27.00 -15.44
N VAL A 28 -18.23 27.89 -14.46
CA VAL A 28 -18.10 29.34 -14.64
C VAL A 28 -17.30 29.93 -13.49
N SER A 29 -16.30 30.75 -13.81
CA SER A 29 -15.63 31.64 -12.86
C SER A 29 -16.12 33.07 -13.09
N ALA A 30 -16.67 33.70 -12.06
CA ALA A 30 -17.30 35.02 -12.20
C ALA A 30 -16.28 36.17 -12.26
N THR A 31 -15.12 36.00 -11.62
CA THR A 31 -14.15 37.09 -11.39
C THR A 31 -12.70 36.72 -11.71
N ASP A 32 -12.41 35.45 -11.98
CA ASP A 32 -11.05 34.98 -12.21
C ASP A 32 -11.04 33.94 -13.35
N ARG A 33 -10.40 32.79 -13.15
CA ARG A 33 -10.13 31.79 -14.19
C ARG A 33 -10.75 30.42 -13.88
N ILE A 34 -10.71 29.53 -14.87
CA ILE A 34 -10.92 28.08 -14.75
C ILE A 34 -9.60 27.41 -15.12
N GLU A 35 -9.04 26.61 -14.23
CA GLU A 35 -7.85 25.80 -14.48
C GLU A 35 -8.22 24.32 -14.55
N ILE A 36 -7.77 23.63 -15.61
CA ILE A 36 -7.96 22.20 -15.80
C ILE A 36 -6.59 21.61 -16.13
N ALA A 37 -6.12 20.70 -15.28
CA ALA A 37 -4.85 20.01 -15.45
C ALA A 37 -5.04 18.52 -15.17
N ALA A 38 -4.31 17.69 -15.90
CA ALA A 38 -4.33 16.25 -15.74
C ALA A 38 -2.95 15.67 -16.06
N ASP A 39 -2.58 14.59 -15.36
CA ASP A 39 -1.33 13.87 -15.59
C ASP A 39 -1.38 13.06 -16.89
N GLN A 40 -2.46 12.30 -17.07
CA GLN A 40 -2.61 11.35 -18.19
C GLN A 40 -3.26 11.97 -19.44
N GLY A 41 -4.04 13.04 -19.27
CA GLY A 41 -4.60 13.80 -20.38
C GLY A 41 -5.99 14.38 -20.14
N ILE A 42 -6.38 15.28 -21.04
CA ILE A 42 -7.68 15.96 -21.06
C ILE A 42 -8.36 15.62 -22.38
N LEU A 43 -9.63 15.20 -22.34
CA LEU A 43 -10.46 14.95 -23.52
C LEU A 43 -11.76 15.75 -23.42
N LEU A 44 -11.99 16.62 -24.40
CA LEU A 44 -13.25 17.35 -24.59
C LEU A 44 -13.90 16.82 -25.86
N THR A 45 -15.13 16.28 -25.78
CA THR A 45 -15.79 15.61 -26.91
C THR A 45 -17.24 16.07 -27.08
N SER A 46 -17.70 16.18 -28.33
CA SER A 46 -19.10 16.46 -28.66
C SER A 46 -19.40 16.07 -30.11
N GLY A 47 -20.45 15.26 -30.33
CA GLY A 47 -20.92 14.91 -31.67
C GLY A 47 -19.85 14.30 -32.60
N GLY A 48 -18.86 13.60 -32.03
CA GLY A 48 -17.73 13.02 -32.76
C GLY A 48 -16.53 13.95 -32.97
N ALA A 49 -16.65 15.24 -32.70
CA ALA A 49 -15.51 16.16 -32.64
C ALA A 49 -14.84 16.11 -31.26
N TYR A 50 -13.52 16.32 -31.20
CA TYR A 50 -12.81 16.39 -29.93
C TYR A 50 -11.58 17.30 -29.94
N ILE A 51 -11.20 17.72 -28.75
CA ILE A 51 -9.90 18.28 -28.41
C ILE A 51 -9.26 17.37 -27.37
N ARG A 52 -8.04 16.90 -27.64
CA ARG A 52 -7.28 16.02 -26.74
C ARG A 52 -5.93 16.63 -26.42
N ILE A 53 -5.57 16.66 -25.14
CA ILE A 53 -4.24 17.03 -24.65
C ILE A 53 -3.66 15.80 -23.97
N LYS A 54 -2.63 15.20 -24.55
CA LYS A 54 -2.01 13.96 -24.04
C LYS A 54 -0.59 13.78 -24.58
N ASP A 55 0.32 13.27 -23.75
CA ASP A 55 1.72 12.95 -24.11
C ASP A 55 2.46 14.15 -24.75
N GLY A 56 2.15 15.37 -24.28
CA GLY A 56 2.71 16.62 -24.83
C GLY A 56 2.07 17.10 -26.14
N ASN A 57 1.11 16.36 -26.69
CA ASN A 57 0.42 16.70 -27.94
C ASN A 57 -0.93 17.39 -27.68
N VAL A 58 -1.31 18.28 -28.59
CA VAL A 58 -2.66 18.85 -28.68
C VAL A 58 -3.26 18.44 -30.02
N GLU A 59 -4.40 17.75 -29.97
CA GLU A 59 -5.11 17.26 -31.14
C GLU A 59 -6.48 17.91 -31.24
N VAL A 60 -6.84 18.39 -32.44
CA VAL A 60 -8.15 19.02 -32.72
C VAL A 60 -8.75 18.31 -33.93
N HIS A 61 -9.66 17.37 -33.70
CA HIS A 61 -10.27 16.55 -34.75
C HIS A 61 -11.78 16.77 -34.82
N ALA A 62 -12.32 16.84 -36.03
CA ALA A 62 -13.76 16.94 -36.25
C ALA A 62 -14.18 16.19 -37.53
N PRO A 63 -15.34 15.51 -37.55
CA PRO A 63 -15.89 14.92 -38.78
C PRO A 63 -16.44 15.97 -39.75
N GLY A 64 -16.77 17.16 -39.23
CA GLY A 64 -17.25 18.29 -40.02
C GLY A 64 -16.17 19.36 -40.20
N LYS A 65 -16.58 20.63 -40.22
CA LYS A 65 -15.70 21.78 -40.39
C LYS A 65 -15.05 22.21 -39.06
N VAL A 66 -13.75 22.49 -39.08
CA VAL A 66 -13.05 23.28 -38.06
C VAL A 66 -12.97 24.73 -38.58
N ASP A 67 -13.70 25.66 -37.97
CA ASP A 67 -13.75 27.08 -38.37
C ASP A 67 -12.87 27.92 -37.43
N ILE A 68 -11.69 28.32 -37.90
CA ILE A 68 -10.70 29.09 -37.11
C ILE A 68 -10.71 30.54 -37.60
N LYS A 69 -11.04 31.48 -36.72
CA LYS A 69 -11.10 32.92 -37.02
C LYS A 69 -10.20 33.69 -36.07
N GLY A 70 -9.37 34.58 -36.62
CA GLY A 70 -8.48 35.45 -35.86
C GLY A 70 -7.81 36.47 -36.77
N ALA A 71 -7.30 37.56 -36.19
CA ALA A 71 -6.54 38.56 -36.95
C ALA A 71 -5.14 38.05 -37.36
N SER A 72 -4.61 37.02 -36.67
CA SER A 72 -3.30 36.42 -36.94
C SER A 72 -3.23 34.98 -36.40
N HIS A 73 -2.43 34.13 -37.06
CA HIS A 73 -2.11 32.77 -36.66
C HIS A 73 -0.59 32.55 -36.79
N THR A 74 0.12 32.40 -35.68
CA THR A 74 1.58 32.24 -35.66
C THR A 74 1.96 30.83 -35.21
N PHE A 75 2.85 30.17 -35.96
CA PHE A 75 3.37 28.84 -35.66
C PHE A 75 4.90 28.92 -35.50
N ALA A 76 5.35 29.24 -34.28
CA ALA A 76 6.77 29.55 -33.98
C ALA A 76 7.61 28.33 -33.52
N GLY A 77 7.09 27.11 -33.67
CA GLY A 77 7.70 25.88 -33.15
C GLY A 77 7.16 25.48 -31.77
N PRO A 78 7.64 24.34 -31.22
CA PRO A 78 7.12 23.79 -29.96
C PRO A 78 7.58 24.62 -28.75
N ALA A 79 6.72 24.69 -27.74
CA ALA A 79 7.02 25.24 -26.42
C ALA A 79 6.39 24.35 -25.34
N SER A 80 6.89 24.42 -24.11
CA SER A 80 6.36 23.64 -22.99
C SER A 80 6.20 24.51 -21.74
N MET A 81 5.25 24.11 -20.89
CA MET A 81 5.02 24.69 -19.57
C MET A 81 4.63 23.55 -18.63
N GLN A 82 5.28 23.47 -17.48
CA GLN A 82 4.96 22.47 -16.46
C GLN A 82 3.86 22.99 -15.54
N TYR A 83 2.81 22.19 -15.31
CA TYR A 83 1.82 22.43 -14.26
C TYR A 83 2.12 21.50 -13.08
N ALA A 84 2.36 22.06 -11.89
CA ALA A 84 2.56 21.25 -10.68
C ALA A 84 1.20 20.77 -10.17
N LEU A 85 0.89 19.49 -10.39
CA LEU A 85 -0.33 18.90 -9.83
C LEU A 85 -0.23 18.83 -8.29
N PRO A 86 -1.32 19.12 -7.56
CA PRO A 86 -1.31 19.01 -6.11
C PRO A 86 -1.05 17.57 -5.68
N ALA A 87 -0.13 17.37 -4.74
CA ALA A 87 0.09 16.06 -4.13
C ALA A 87 -1.15 15.67 -3.32
N LEU A 88 -1.77 14.55 -3.66
CA LEU A 88 -2.85 13.99 -2.86
C LEU A 88 -2.27 13.49 -1.53
N PRO A 89 -2.90 13.79 -0.38
CA PRO A 89 -2.44 13.28 0.89
C PRO A 89 -2.58 11.75 0.88
N THR A 90 -1.48 11.04 1.06
CA THR A 90 -1.51 9.61 1.31
C THR A 90 -1.79 9.40 2.80
N SER A 91 -2.75 8.55 3.13
CA SER A 91 -2.95 8.10 4.50
C SER A 91 -1.77 7.19 4.87
N LYS A 92 -0.76 7.79 5.50
CA LYS A 92 0.42 7.08 6.01
C LYS A 92 0.04 6.43 7.33
N HIS A 93 0.11 5.10 7.39
CA HIS A 93 -0.16 4.35 8.62
C HIS A 93 1.13 3.77 9.18
N ALA A 94 1.19 3.65 10.51
CA ALA A 94 2.18 2.80 11.15
C ALA A 94 1.59 1.40 11.30
N ALA A 95 2.33 0.37 10.88
CA ALA A 95 2.01 -1.02 11.14
C ALA A 95 2.99 -1.58 12.17
N ALA A 96 2.48 -2.26 13.18
CA ALA A 96 3.30 -2.93 14.18
C ALA A 96 2.78 -4.36 14.39
N MET A 97 3.72 -5.28 14.60
CA MET A 97 3.45 -6.67 14.92
C MET A 97 4.35 -7.08 16.08
N GLN A 98 3.85 -7.98 16.93
CA GLN A 98 4.63 -8.69 17.94
C GLN A 98 4.47 -10.18 17.73
N TYR A 99 5.58 -10.92 17.74
CA TYR A 99 5.59 -12.37 17.60
C TYR A 99 6.16 -13.03 18.85
N LEU A 100 5.35 -13.90 19.46
CA LEU A 100 5.65 -14.62 20.69
C LEU A 100 5.51 -16.12 20.43
N TYR A 101 6.27 -16.92 21.18
CA TYR A 101 6.05 -18.35 21.29
C TYR A 101 4.81 -18.67 22.15
N HIS A 102 4.42 -19.95 22.20
CA HIS A 102 3.28 -20.41 22.99
C HIS A 102 3.47 -20.23 24.51
N ASP A 103 4.69 -19.94 24.96
CA ASP A 103 5.07 -19.69 26.34
C ASP A 103 5.29 -18.19 26.64
N ASP A 104 4.76 -17.33 25.77
CA ASP A 104 4.85 -15.87 25.80
C ASP A 104 6.28 -15.31 25.67
N GLU A 105 7.30 -16.14 25.40
CA GLU A 105 8.62 -15.61 25.11
C GLU A 105 8.67 -14.95 23.72
N PRO A 106 9.29 -13.77 23.60
CA PRO A 106 9.41 -13.11 22.32
C PRO A 106 10.33 -13.86 21.38
N VAL A 107 9.99 -13.88 20.09
CA VAL A 107 10.88 -14.35 19.03
C VAL A 107 11.89 -13.25 18.71
N GLN A 108 13.14 -13.43 19.15
CA GLN A 108 14.11 -12.33 19.13
C GLN A 108 15.05 -12.44 17.92
N GLY A 109 15.37 -11.30 17.30
CA GLY A 109 16.40 -11.26 16.28
C GLY A 109 16.04 -12.00 14.98
N ALA A 110 14.79 -12.47 14.83
CA ALA A 110 14.34 -13.10 13.60
C ALA A 110 14.30 -12.06 12.48
N LYS A 111 14.96 -12.36 11.36
CA LYS A 111 14.85 -11.56 10.14
C LYS A 111 13.43 -11.61 9.63
N TYR A 112 12.93 -10.53 9.03
CA TYR A 112 11.64 -10.51 8.38
C TYR A 112 11.72 -9.85 7.01
N VAL A 113 10.80 -10.24 6.13
CA VAL A 113 10.48 -9.57 4.88
C VAL A 113 8.99 -9.25 4.89
N ALA A 114 8.64 -7.97 4.81
CA ALA A 114 7.27 -7.49 4.73
C ALA A 114 6.94 -7.00 3.33
N THR A 115 5.97 -7.62 2.67
CA THR A 115 5.42 -7.17 1.39
C THR A 115 4.22 -6.26 1.66
N LEU A 116 4.32 -5.00 1.20
CA LEU A 116 3.30 -3.97 1.33
C LEU A 116 2.22 -4.10 0.24
N PRO A 117 1.06 -3.42 0.39
CA PRO A 117 -0.04 -3.50 -0.58
C PRO A 117 0.31 -3.04 -1.99
N ASP A 118 1.30 -2.16 -2.13
CA ASP A 118 1.81 -1.66 -3.41
C ASP A 118 2.85 -2.59 -4.08
N GLY A 119 3.14 -3.74 -3.45
CA GLY A 119 4.13 -4.72 -3.91
C GLY A 119 5.57 -4.41 -3.47
N SER A 120 5.83 -3.28 -2.83
CA SER A 120 7.17 -2.98 -2.29
C SER A 120 7.47 -3.86 -1.07
N THR A 121 8.75 -4.17 -0.87
CA THR A 121 9.20 -5.00 0.26
C THR A 121 10.02 -4.20 1.25
N ARG A 122 9.93 -4.57 2.52
CA ARG A 122 10.76 -4.04 3.60
C ARG A 122 11.36 -5.15 4.43
N GLU A 123 12.67 -5.09 4.60
CA GLU A 123 13.40 -6.07 5.38
C GLU A 123 13.79 -5.49 6.74
N GLY A 124 13.91 -6.35 7.73
CA GLY A 124 14.37 -5.97 9.06
C GLY A 124 14.55 -7.15 9.98
N VAL A 125 14.67 -6.85 11.26
CA VAL A 125 14.88 -7.83 12.32
C VAL A 125 13.94 -7.51 13.48
N LEU A 126 13.31 -8.53 14.06
CA LEU A 126 12.50 -8.36 15.28
C LEU A 126 13.39 -7.90 16.44
N ASP A 127 12.89 -6.94 17.23
CA ASP A 127 13.59 -6.49 18.43
C ASP A 127 13.63 -7.58 19.53
N SER A 128 14.25 -7.27 20.67
CA SER A 128 14.33 -8.19 21.82
C SER A 128 12.96 -8.53 22.45
N HIS A 129 11.91 -7.83 22.06
CA HIS A 129 10.53 -8.08 22.48
C HIS A 129 9.70 -8.73 21.37
N GLY A 130 10.33 -9.19 20.28
CA GLY A 130 9.69 -9.83 19.15
C GLY A 130 8.86 -8.89 18.29
N ARG A 131 9.16 -7.58 18.32
CA ARG A 131 8.37 -6.56 17.63
C ARG A 131 9.02 -6.13 16.33
N MET A 132 8.18 -5.84 15.34
CA MET A 132 8.53 -5.02 14.18
C MET A 132 7.63 -3.80 14.10
N ARG A 133 8.15 -2.73 13.50
CA ARG A 133 7.41 -1.50 13.23
C ARG A 133 7.77 -0.99 11.84
N LEU A 134 6.74 -0.71 11.04
CA LEU A 134 6.85 -0.12 9.72
C LEU A 134 6.11 1.21 9.74
N ASP A 135 6.81 2.29 9.39
CA ASP A 135 6.22 3.62 9.20
C ASP A 135 5.79 3.83 7.74
N ASP A 136 4.90 4.80 7.47
CA ASP A 136 4.53 5.15 6.09
C ASP A 136 4.04 3.96 5.26
N VAL A 137 3.21 3.11 5.86
CA VAL A 137 2.62 1.94 5.18
C VAL A 137 1.36 2.38 4.44
N PRO A 138 1.23 2.07 3.13
CA PRO A 138 -0.02 2.23 2.39
C PRO A 138 -1.16 1.44 3.05
N ALA A 139 -2.38 1.94 2.93
CA ALA A 139 -3.57 1.21 3.40
C ALA A 139 -3.74 -0.11 2.63
N GLY A 140 -3.83 -1.23 3.35
CA GLY A 140 -4.06 -2.55 2.78
C GLY A 140 -3.43 -3.68 3.61
N ALA A 141 -3.53 -4.91 3.11
CA ALA A 141 -2.96 -6.08 3.77
C ALA A 141 -1.43 -6.14 3.58
N ILE A 142 -0.72 -6.50 4.66
CA ILE A 142 0.73 -6.70 4.67
C ILE A 142 1.00 -8.18 4.85
N LYS A 143 1.86 -8.77 4.00
CA LYS A 143 2.34 -10.14 4.20
C LYS A 143 3.73 -10.09 4.85
N VAL A 144 3.90 -10.73 5.99
CA VAL A 144 5.18 -10.80 6.71
C VAL A 144 5.69 -12.23 6.69
N GLU A 145 6.89 -12.43 6.15
CA GLU A 145 7.63 -13.70 6.20
C GLU A 145 8.75 -13.58 7.23
N LEU A 146 8.79 -14.51 8.20
CA LEU A 146 9.73 -14.52 9.31
C LEU A 146 10.78 -15.63 9.12
N GLY A 147 12.04 -15.28 9.38
CA GLY A 147 13.13 -16.22 9.56
C GLY A 147 13.16 -16.83 10.97
N PRO A 148 14.16 -17.68 11.27
CA PRO A 148 14.29 -18.31 12.58
C PRO A 148 14.64 -17.30 13.68
N ASP A 149 14.27 -17.61 14.93
CA ASP A 149 14.78 -16.90 16.11
C ASP A 149 16.32 -16.97 16.12
N ALA A 150 16.97 -15.84 16.37
CA ALA A 150 18.42 -15.75 16.37
C ALA A 150 19.05 -16.36 17.64
N ARG A 151 18.26 -16.56 18.71
CA ARG A 151 18.72 -17.18 19.94
C ARG A 151 19.00 -18.67 19.72
N ALA A 152 20.04 -19.17 20.37
CA ALA A 152 20.29 -20.60 20.41
C ALA A 152 19.16 -21.31 21.17
N TYR A 153 18.71 -22.45 20.65
CA TYR A 153 17.78 -23.30 21.37
C TYR A 153 18.39 -23.74 22.71
N ALA A 154 17.69 -23.48 23.80
CA ALA A 154 18.03 -23.96 25.13
C ALA A 154 16.90 -24.84 25.64
N ARG A 155 17.22 -26.08 26.03
CA ARG A 155 16.26 -26.98 26.67
C ARG A 155 15.89 -26.39 28.03
N LYS A 156 14.63 -26.01 28.21
CA LYS A 156 14.13 -25.43 29.47
C LYS A 156 14.07 -26.45 30.60
N ASP A 157 13.49 -27.61 30.32
CA ASP A 157 13.42 -28.69 31.30
C ASP A 157 14.68 -29.55 31.21
N THR A 158 15.65 -29.30 32.10
CA THR A 158 16.87 -30.11 32.22
C THR A 158 16.72 -31.24 33.22
N THR A 159 15.51 -31.53 33.71
CA THR A 159 15.29 -32.62 34.65
C THR A 159 15.78 -33.92 34.00
N ALA A 160 16.71 -34.57 34.68
CA ALA A 160 17.21 -35.87 34.25
C ALA A 160 16.05 -36.85 34.33
N ASN A 161 15.77 -37.54 33.24
CA ASN A 161 14.82 -38.65 33.29
C ASN A 161 15.46 -39.75 34.15
N PRO A 162 14.94 -40.05 35.35
CA PRO A 162 15.56 -41.04 36.25
C PRO A 162 15.53 -42.46 35.66
N ASP A 163 14.68 -42.69 34.64
CA ASP A 163 14.57 -43.97 33.95
C ASP A 163 15.50 -44.04 32.70
N TYR A 164 16.20 -42.96 32.37
CA TYR A 164 17.18 -42.94 31.28
C TYR A 164 18.53 -43.50 31.76
N LYS A 165 18.91 -44.69 31.27
CA LYS A 165 20.15 -45.36 31.65
C LYS A 165 21.37 -45.01 30.79
N GLY A 166 21.21 -44.27 29.69
CA GLY A 166 22.31 -43.94 28.76
C GLY A 166 22.92 -45.14 28.01
N GLU A 167 22.42 -46.34 28.26
CA GLU A 167 22.88 -47.62 27.69
C GLU A 167 21.67 -48.45 27.22
N ARG A 168 21.94 -49.58 26.53
CA ARG A 168 20.88 -50.47 26.08
C ARG A 168 20.22 -51.14 27.30
N LEU A 169 18.92 -50.91 27.48
CA LEU A 169 18.14 -51.50 28.58
C LEU A 169 18.19 -53.03 28.52
N SER A 170 18.34 -53.66 29.68
CA SER A 170 18.12 -55.11 29.85
C SER A 170 16.63 -55.41 30.04
N ASP A 171 16.23 -56.68 29.87
CA ASP A 171 14.85 -57.10 30.08
C ASP A 171 14.36 -56.79 31.51
N ALA A 172 15.24 -56.91 32.51
CA ALA A 172 14.93 -56.54 33.89
C ALA A 172 14.72 -55.02 34.07
N ASP A 173 15.41 -54.19 33.30
CA ASP A 173 15.23 -52.74 33.33
C ASP A 173 13.89 -52.35 32.70
N ILE A 174 13.52 -53.03 31.61
CA ILE A 174 12.24 -52.85 30.93
C ILE A 174 11.11 -53.26 31.86
N ASP A 175 11.19 -54.42 32.51
CA ASP A 175 10.21 -54.90 33.47
C ASP A 175 10.06 -53.94 34.67
N SER A 176 11.17 -53.37 35.15
CA SER A 176 11.13 -52.39 36.24
C SER A 176 10.43 -51.09 35.85
N ILE A 177 10.61 -50.62 34.60
CA ILE A 177 9.94 -49.42 34.08
C ILE A 177 8.44 -49.70 33.87
N ILE A 178 8.10 -50.88 33.32
CA ILE A 178 6.72 -51.33 33.14
C ILE A 178 6.02 -51.45 34.49
N ASN A 179 6.61 -52.04 35.52
CA ASN A 179 5.95 -52.14 36.83
C ASN A 179 5.81 -50.79 37.54
N LYS A 180 6.72 -49.84 37.25
CA LYS A 180 6.71 -48.50 37.85
C LYS A 180 5.66 -47.57 37.24
N HIS A 181 5.41 -47.69 35.93
CA HIS A 181 4.56 -46.77 35.17
C HIS A 181 3.38 -47.43 34.46
N GLY A 182 3.41 -48.75 34.28
CA GLY A 182 2.29 -49.56 33.83
C GLY A 182 1.34 -49.76 34.99
N GLY A 183 0.41 -48.82 35.15
CA GLY A 183 -0.68 -48.95 36.12
C GLY A 183 -1.44 -50.27 35.96
N ALA A 184 -2.01 -50.73 37.06
CA ALA A 184 -2.99 -51.83 37.10
C ALA A 184 -4.26 -51.51 36.29
#